data_AF-A0A5Y6M788-F1
#
_entry.id   AF-A0A5Y6M788-F1
#
_cell.length_a   1.000
_cell.length_b   1.000
_cell.length_c   1.000
_cell.angle_alpha   90.00
_cell.angle_beta   90.00
_cell.angle_gamma   90.00
#
_symmetry.space_group_name_H-M   'P 1'
#
loop_
_entity.id
_entity.type
_entity.pdbx_description
1 polymer ?
#
loop_
_entity_poly.entity_id
_entity_poly.type
_entity_poly.pdbx_seq_one_letter_code
_entity_poly.pdbx_strand_id
1 'polypeptide(L)'
;MLRHIQNSLGSVYRSNTATPQGQIIHHRNFQSQFDTTGNTLYNNCWVCSLNVIKSRDGNNYSALEDITSDNQAFNNILEGIDIIECENLLKEMNV
;
A
#
# COMPACT_ATOMS: atom_id res chain seq x y z
N MET A 1 16.24 -11.33 13.12
CA MET A 1 15.59 -10.49 12.08
C MET A 1 14.08 -10.37 12.29
N LEU A 2 13.35 -11.48 12.47
CA LEU A 2 11.88 -11.51 12.68
C LEU A 2 11.37 -10.64 13.84
N ARG A 3 12.15 -10.50 14.92
CA ARG A 3 11.76 -9.74 16.12
C ARG A 3 11.66 -8.23 15.91
N HIS A 4 12.44 -7.66 14.97
CA HIS A 4 12.41 -6.22 14.71
C HIS A 4 11.20 -5.81 13.86
N ILE A 5 10.76 -6.67 12.94
CA ILE A 5 9.56 -6.43 12.13
C ILE A 5 8.30 -6.52 13.01
N GLN A 6 8.23 -7.52 13.89
CA GLN A 6 7.11 -7.67 14.84
C GLN A 6 6.99 -6.48 15.81
N ASN A 7 8.11 -5.93 16.28
CA ASN A 7 8.10 -4.75 17.15
C ASN A 7 7.70 -3.47 16.42
N SER A 8 8.03 -3.34 15.13
CA SER A 8 7.59 -2.20 14.31
C SER A 8 6.07 -2.20 14.13
N LEU A 9 5.48 -3.36 13.79
CA LEU A 9 4.03 -3.51 13.66
C LEU A 9 3.31 -3.31 15.00
N GLY A 10 3.83 -3.85 16.10
CA GLY A 10 3.25 -3.66 17.44
C GLY A 10 3.23 -2.21 17.93
N SER A 11 4.16 -1.37 17.45
CA SER A 11 4.17 0.08 17.72
C SER A 11 3.03 0.80 17.01
N VAL A 12 2.75 0.43 15.76
CA VAL A 12 1.64 1.00 14.96
C VAL A 12 0.28 0.70 15.62
N TYR A 13 0.09 -0.50 16.16
CA TYR A 13 -1.17 -0.88 16.82
C TYR A 13 -1.42 -0.21 18.17
N ARG A 14 -0.38 0.22 18.90
CA ARG A 14 -0.54 0.86 20.23
C ARG A 14 -0.89 2.35 20.15
N SER A 15 -0.70 3.00 19.00
CA SER A 15 -1.00 4.42 18.82
C SER A 15 -2.49 4.73 18.53
N ASN A 16 -3.32 3.71 18.30
CA ASN A 16 -4.70 3.91 17.81
C ASN A 16 -5.76 4.13 18.89
N THR A 17 -5.41 4.10 20.19
CA THR A 17 -6.42 4.21 21.27
C THR A 17 -6.43 5.54 22.03
N ALA A 18 -5.50 6.45 21.75
CA ALA A 18 -5.54 7.81 22.26
C ALA A 18 -4.97 8.76 21.23
N THR A 19 -5.82 9.32 20.36
CA THR A 19 -5.43 10.48 19.55
C THR A 19 -5.23 11.68 20.46
N PRO A 20 -4.02 12.25 20.56
CA PRO A 20 -3.82 13.54 21.19
C PRO A 20 -4.72 14.57 20.49
N GLN A 21 -5.47 15.34 21.27
CA GLN A 21 -6.35 16.39 20.76
C GLN A 21 -5.54 17.36 19.87
N GLY A 22 -5.98 17.56 18.63
CA GLY A 22 -5.30 18.43 17.64
C GLY A 22 -4.50 17.72 16.54
N GLN A 23 -4.44 16.38 16.51
CA GLN A 23 -3.81 15.64 15.40
C GLN A 23 -4.82 15.28 14.30
N ILE A 24 -4.42 15.44 13.04
CA ILE A 24 -5.21 15.03 11.87
C ILE A 24 -4.78 13.62 11.47
N ILE A 25 -5.71 12.68 11.47
CA ILE A 25 -5.50 11.29 11.02
C ILE A 25 -6.55 10.95 9.97
N HIS A 26 -6.10 10.53 8.79
CA HIS A 26 -6.98 10.07 7.72
C HIS A 26 -7.26 8.57 7.88
N HIS A 27 -8.52 8.18 7.76
CA HIS A 27 -8.90 6.76 7.77
C HIS A 27 -8.81 6.17 6.35
N ARG A 28 -7.72 5.47 6.08
CA ARG A 28 -7.45 4.77 4.82
C ARG A 28 -7.19 3.29 5.09
N ASN A 29 -7.51 2.43 4.12
CA ASN A 29 -7.15 1.03 4.24
C ASN A 29 -5.64 0.85 4.09
N PHE A 30 -5.06 -0.05 4.89
CA PHE A 30 -3.67 -0.45 4.75
C PHE A 30 -3.59 -1.75 3.93
N GLN A 31 -2.66 -1.78 2.96
CA GLN A 31 -2.33 -2.98 2.20
C GLN A 31 -0.83 -3.23 2.27
N SER A 32 -0.47 -4.48 2.56
CA SER A 32 0.92 -4.93 2.57
C SER A 32 1.33 -5.44 1.19
N GLN A 33 2.60 -5.23 0.83
CA GLN A 33 3.23 -5.87 -0.32
C GLN A 33 3.79 -7.27 -0.01
N PHE A 34 3.71 -7.72 1.25
CA PHE A 34 3.93 -9.11 1.60
C PHE A 34 2.66 -9.92 1.40
N ASP A 35 2.82 -11.20 1.06
CA ASP A 35 1.72 -12.17 1.14
C ASP A 35 1.21 -12.34 2.58
N THR A 36 0.10 -13.04 2.74
CA THR A 36 -0.53 -13.27 4.06
C THR A 36 0.34 -14.07 5.01
N THR A 37 1.27 -14.88 4.48
CA THR A 37 2.19 -15.67 5.30
C THR A 37 3.46 -14.88 5.68
N GLY A 38 3.73 -13.75 5.01
CA GLY A 38 4.93 -12.94 5.20
C GLY A 38 6.20 -13.55 4.61
N ASN A 39 6.09 -14.61 3.81
CA ASN A 39 7.23 -15.32 3.23
C ASN A 39 7.57 -14.82 1.81
N THR A 40 6.61 -14.17 1.14
CA THR A 40 6.81 -13.62 -0.20
C THR A 40 6.72 -12.11 -0.14
N LEU A 41 7.75 -11.43 -0.65
CA LEU A 41 7.79 -9.99 -0.84
C LEU A 41 7.58 -9.68 -2.32
N TYR A 42 6.53 -8.95 -2.64
CA TYR A 42 6.27 -8.43 -3.99
C TYR A 42 6.72 -6.98 -4.12
N ASN A 43 7.05 -6.56 -5.34
CA ASN A 43 7.36 -5.16 -5.68
C ASN A 43 6.07 -4.33 -5.89
N ASN A 44 5.07 -4.53 -5.03
CA ASN A 44 3.76 -3.88 -5.11
C ASN A 44 3.70 -2.49 -4.44
N CYS A 45 4.85 -1.89 -4.10
CA CYS A 45 4.88 -0.61 -3.39
C CYS A 45 4.10 0.50 -4.12
N TRP A 46 4.15 0.50 -5.46
CA TRP A 46 3.45 1.45 -6.32
C TRP A 46 1.93 1.33 -6.17
N VAL A 47 1.38 0.12 -6.28
CA VAL A 47 -0.06 -0.13 -6.17
C VAL A 47 -0.58 0.06 -4.74
N CYS A 48 0.18 -0.37 -3.73
CA CYS A 48 -0.20 -0.16 -2.32
C CYS A 48 -0.28 1.34 -1.99
N SER A 49 0.68 2.13 -2.46
CA SER A 49 0.72 3.59 -2.22
C SER A 49 -0.41 4.30 -2.96
N LEU A 50 -0.65 3.96 -4.23
CA LEU A 50 -1.77 4.48 -5.03
C LEU A 50 -3.11 4.19 -4.36
N ASN A 51 -3.33 2.96 -3.89
CA ASN A 51 -4.56 2.61 -3.17
C ASN A 51 -4.73 3.47 -1.91
N VAL A 52 -3.66 3.68 -1.13
CA VAL A 52 -3.70 4.49 0.11
C VAL A 52 -4.05 5.96 -0.15
N ILE A 53 -3.73 6.54 -1.31
CA ILE A 53 -4.06 7.96 -1.61
C ILE A 53 -5.38 8.12 -2.38
N LYS A 54 -5.83 7.09 -3.11
CA LYS A 54 -7.09 7.12 -3.87
C LYS A 54 -8.31 6.58 -3.12
N SER A 55 -8.13 5.62 -2.21
CA SER A 55 -9.19 5.06 -1.35
C SER A 55 -9.97 6.09 -0.54
N ARG A 56 -11.09 5.72 0.06
CA ARG A 56 -11.78 6.56 1.06
C ARG A 56 -12.40 5.69 2.14
N ASP A 57 -12.48 6.24 3.35
CA ASP A 57 -13.22 5.68 4.50
C ASP A 57 -12.90 4.21 4.81
N GLY A 58 -11.63 3.82 4.70
CA GLY A 58 -11.19 2.45 4.99
C GLY A 58 -11.51 1.41 3.91
N ASN A 59 -12.09 1.80 2.77
CA ASN A 59 -12.28 0.92 1.62
C ASN A 59 -11.04 0.89 0.71
N ASN A 60 -10.98 -0.06 -0.22
CA ASN A 60 -10.02 -0.03 -1.33
C ASN A 60 -10.53 0.86 -2.46
N TYR A 61 -9.60 1.39 -3.26
CA TYR A 61 -9.91 2.12 -4.48
C TYR A 61 -10.51 1.19 -5.53
N SER A 62 -11.64 1.58 -6.14
CA SER A 62 -12.43 0.69 -7.01
C SER A 62 -11.76 0.38 -8.35
N ALA A 63 -10.95 1.29 -8.89
CA ALA A 63 -10.26 1.07 -10.17
C ALA A 63 -8.91 0.34 -10.03
N LEU A 64 -8.62 -0.23 -8.84
CA LEU A 64 -7.37 -0.96 -8.62
C LEU A 64 -7.29 -2.25 -9.46
N GLU A 65 -8.43 -2.90 -9.66
CA GLU A 65 -8.53 -4.11 -10.49
C GLU A 65 -8.18 -3.80 -11.95
N ASP A 66 -8.68 -2.69 -12.51
CA ASP A 66 -8.37 -2.27 -13.88
C ASP A 66 -6.87 -1.99 -14.09
N ILE A 67 -6.21 -1.39 -13.09
CA ILE A 67 -4.78 -1.04 -13.15
C ILE A 67 -3.88 -2.28 -13.05
N THR A 68 -4.33 -3.29 -12.31
CA THR A 68 -3.53 -4.49 -12.01
C THR A 68 -3.82 -5.66 -12.94
N SER A 69 -4.93 -5.63 -13.69
CA SER A 69 -5.29 -6.67 -14.65
C SER A 69 -4.19 -6.83 -15.69
N ASP A 70 -3.64 -8.04 -15.82
CA ASP A 70 -2.56 -8.42 -16.73
C ASP A 70 -1.27 -7.58 -16.63
N ASN A 71 -1.11 -6.77 -15.58
CA ASN A 71 0.10 -5.99 -15.37
C ASN A 71 1.22 -6.89 -14.78
N GLN A 72 2.30 -7.10 -15.54
CA GLN A 72 3.41 -7.94 -15.13
C GLN A 72 4.18 -7.43 -13.91
N ALA A 73 4.04 -6.15 -13.56
CA ALA A 73 4.63 -5.58 -12.34
C ALA A 73 3.81 -5.89 -11.09
N PHE A 74 2.54 -6.30 -11.22
CA PHE A 74 1.70 -6.68 -10.09
C PHE A 74 2.03 -8.09 -9.61
N ASN A 75 2.21 -8.26 -8.29
CA ASN A 75 2.65 -9.51 -7.66
C ASN A 75 3.96 -10.07 -8.22
N ASN A 76 4.84 -9.20 -8.72
CA ASN A 76 6.15 -9.59 -9.22
C ASN A 76 7.20 -9.58 -8.09
N ILE A 77 7.99 -10.64 -8.01
CA ILE A 77 9.02 -10.81 -6.98
C ILE A 77 10.35 -10.15 -7.39
N LEU A 78 10.62 -10.03 -8.70
CA LEU A 78 11.90 -9.58 -9.23
C LEU A 78 11.98 -8.06 -9.35
N GLU A 79 10.99 -7.45 -10.02
CA GLU A 79 10.98 -6.02 -10.30
C GLU A 79 9.57 -5.43 -10.16
N GLY A 80 9.50 -4.12 -9.92
CA GLY A 80 8.25 -3.38 -9.86
C GLY A 80 7.87 -2.79 -11.21
N ILE A 81 7.01 -1.78 -11.19
CA ILE A 81 6.62 -1.02 -12.38
C ILE A 81 7.82 -0.20 -12.89
N ASP A 82 7.97 -0.10 -14.22
CA ASP A 82 8.95 0.81 -14.82
C ASP A 82 8.64 2.27 -14.42
N ILE A 83 9.69 3.08 -14.25
CA ILE A 83 9.54 4.49 -13.85
C ILE A 83 8.68 5.27 -14.86
N ILE A 84 8.91 5.08 -16.16
CA ILE A 84 8.19 5.81 -17.22
C ILE A 84 6.72 5.39 -17.25
N GLU A 85 6.44 4.10 -17.06
CA GLU A 85 5.07 3.57 -16.98
C GLU A 85 4.36 4.12 -15.74
N CYS A 86 5.05 4.17 -14.59
CA CYS A 86 4.54 4.74 -13.35
C CYS A 86 4.21 6.23 -13.49
N GLU A 87 5.07 7.02 -14.15
CA GLU A 87 4.80 8.44 -14.41
C GLU A 87 3.54 8.67 -15.24
N ASN A 88 3.26 7.81 -16.21
CA ASN A 88 2.04 7.90 -17.02
C ASN A 88 0.81 7.49 -16.23
N LEU A 89 0.91 6.41 -15.45
CA LEU A 89 -0.16 5.95 -14.57
C LEU A 89 -0.56 7.04 -13.56
N LEU A 90 0.41 7.75 -12.98
CA LEU A 90 0.14 8.86 -12.05
C LEU A 90 -0.72 9.95 -12.70
N LYS A 91 -0.41 10.32 -13.95
CA LYS A 91 -1.19 11.31 -14.72
C LYS A 91 -2.61 10.82 -14.98
N GLU A 92 -2.77 9.57 -15.40
CA GLU A 92 -4.09 8.96 -15.65
C GLU A 92 -4.96 8.93 -14.39
N MET A 93 -4.33 8.69 -13.24
CA MET A 93 -5.00 8.61 -11.96
C MET A 93 -5.16 9.97 -11.26
N ASN A 94 -4.73 11.08 -11.88
CA ASN A 94 -4.73 12.41 -11.28
C ASN A 94 -4.06 12.42 -9.90
N VAL A 95 -2.80 11.97 -9.87
CA VAL A 95 -1.85 12.02 -8.76
C VAL A 95 -0.73 12.99 -9.11
#